data_AF-A0AAN8RUV7-F1
#
_entry.id   AF-A0AAN8RUV7-F1
#
_cell.length_a   1.000
_cell.length_b   1.000
_cell.length_c   1.000
_cell.angle_alpha   90.00
_cell.angle_beta   90.00
_cell.angle_gamma   90.00
#
_symmetry.space_group_name_H-M   'P 1'
#
loop_
_entity.id
_entity.type
_entity.pdbx_description
1 polymer ?
#
loop_
_entity_poly.entity_id
_entity_poly.type
_entity_poly.pdbx_seq_one_letter_code
_entity_poly.pdbx_strand_id
1 'polypeptide(L)'
;MVLGTYYNDRPIVNRLCQRHHQIFYNAPAIDHVSEQIEVLYQQQQQNDRTLGVGGSDVLGGQADLSDPQNIEKLPEIWPVEDEADDICDAYKQLVGEISSMAAGLVSLRCRHERLLCLRKKISTLENPREKIQPNLVFKDGELALELKKMRILAAKLAHELEGPKEMQI
;
A
#
# COMPACT_ATOMS: atom_id res chain seq x y z
N MET A 1 64.40 -38.39 -34.32
CA MET A 1 62.99 -38.79 -34.09
C MET A 1 62.92 -39.14 -32.62
N VAL A 2 62.20 -38.47 -31.73
CA VAL A 2 60.77 -38.15 -31.77
C VAL A 2 60.55 -37.04 -30.75
N LEU A 3 60.14 -35.84 -31.14
CA LEU A 3 59.46 -34.89 -30.25
C LEU A 3 58.61 -33.95 -31.11
N GLY A 4 57.50 -34.49 -31.60
CA GLY A 4 56.48 -33.72 -32.29
C GLY A 4 55.11 -34.28 -31.94
N THR A 5 54.57 -33.92 -30.78
CA THR A 5 53.15 -34.14 -30.41
C THR A 5 52.63 -33.25 -29.27
N TYR A 6 53.41 -32.33 -28.66
CA TYR A 6 52.90 -31.39 -27.66
C TYR A 6 52.38 -30.08 -28.27
N TYR A 7 51.62 -30.16 -29.36
CA TYR A 7 50.98 -28.99 -29.93
C TYR A 7 49.49 -29.27 -30.08
N ASN A 8 48.71 -28.50 -29.34
CA ASN A 8 47.26 -28.26 -29.55
C ASN A 8 46.24 -29.00 -28.67
N ASP A 9 46.52 -29.26 -27.38
CA ASP A 9 45.47 -29.67 -26.41
C ASP A 9 44.66 -28.50 -25.84
N ARG A 10 45.17 -27.26 -25.95
CA ARG A 10 44.46 -26.03 -25.52
C ARG A 10 43.04 -25.89 -26.09
N PRO A 11 42.78 -26.11 -27.40
CA PRO A 11 41.42 -26.01 -27.92
C PRO A 11 40.49 -27.10 -27.39
N ILE A 12 41.01 -28.27 -27.03
CA ILE A 12 40.21 -29.38 -26.48
C ILE A 12 39.74 -29.03 -25.07
N VAL A 13 40.65 -28.54 -24.22
CA VAL A 13 40.32 -28.09 -22.86
C VAL A 13 39.34 -26.92 -22.90
N ASN A 14 39.52 -25.95 -23.80
CA ASN A 14 38.61 -24.81 -23.94
C ASN A 14 37.19 -25.26 -24.33
N ARG A 15 37.07 -26.19 -25.28
CA ARG A 15 35.75 -26.76 -25.66
C ARG A 15 35.11 -27.53 -24.52
N LEU A 16 35.89 -28.26 -23.73
CA LEU A 16 35.40 -28.97 -22.55
C LEU A 16 34.88 -27.98 -21.49
N CYS A 17 35.61 -26.90 -21.22
CA CYS A 17 35.19 -25.84 -20.29
C CYS A 17 33.92 -25.13 -20.78
N GLN A 18 33.82 -24.81 -22.07
CA GLN A 18 32.62 -24.20 -22.65
C GLN A 18 31.41 -25.13 -22.55
N ARG A 19 31.60 -26.43 -22.82
CA ARG A 19 30.55 -27.44 -22.67
C ARG A 19 30.10 -27.58 -21.22
N HIS A 20 31.04 -27.60 -20.28
CA HIS A 20 30.73 -27.61 -18.85
C HIS A 20 29.96 -26.34 -18.46
N HIS A 21 30.37 -25.17 -18.95
CA HIS A 21 29.70 -23.92 -18.64
C HIS A 21 28.27 -23.89 -19.17
N GLN A 22 28.03 -24.37 -20.38
CA GLN A 22 26.68 -24.46 -20.95
C GLN A 22 25.77 -25.46 -20.22
N ILE A 23 26.32 -26.54 -19.67
CA ILE A 23 25.52 -27.55 -18.96
C ILE A 23 25.17 -27.09 -17.54
N PHE A 24 26.14 -26.53 -16.81
CA PHE A 24 25.97 -26.21 -15.38
C PHE A 24 25.60 -24.74 -15.11
N TYR A 25 26.05 -23.82 -15.94
CA TYR A 25 25.77 -22.37 -15.83
C TYR A 25 24.90 -21.90 -17.00
N ASN A 26 23.87 -22.69 -17.32
CA ASN A 26 22.86 -22.24 -18.27
C ASN A 26 22.05 -21.09 -17.64
N ALA A 27 21.56 -20.14 -18.45
CA ALA A 27 20.78 -19.00 -17.97
C ALA A 27 19.61 -19.39 -17.05
N PRO A 28 18.80 -20.42 -17.37
CA PRO A 28 17.71 -20.85 -16.49
C PRO A 28 18.17 -21.40 -15.14
N ALA A 29 19.38 -21.98 -15.07
CA ALA A 29 19.93 -22.49 -13.81
C ALA A 29 20.40 -21.34 -12.91
N ILE A 30 20.99 -20.30 -13.51
CA ILE A 30 21.38 -19.07 -12.80
C ILE A 30 20.13 -18.35 -12.29
N ASP A 31 19.10 -18.22 -13.14
CA ASP A 31 17.83 -17.62 -12.76
C ASP A 31 17.17 -18.39 -11.61
N HIS A 32 17.16 -19.73 -11.67
CA HIS A 32 16.60 -20.55 -10.60
C HIS A 32 17.39 -20.47 -9.29
N VAL A 33 18.73 -20.42 -9.34
CA VAL A 33 19.54 -20.19 -8.14
C VAL A 33 19.28 -18.79 -7.57
N SER A 34 19.09 -17.78 -8.42
CA SER A 34 18.73 -16.42 -7.97
C SER A 34 17.37 -16.39 -7.29
N GLU A 35 16.38 -17.10 -7.84
CA GLU A 35 15.05 -17.25 -7.26
C GLU A 35 15.12 -18.01 -5.92
N GLN A 36 15.91 -19.09 -5.83
CA GLN A 36 16.13 -19.79 -4.57
C GLN A 36 16.78 -18.90 -3.51
N ILE A 37 17.77 -18.09 -3.90
CA ILE A 37 18.40 -17.12 -3.00
C ILE A 37 17.37 -16.08 -2.54
N GLU A 38 16.56 -15.54 -3.45
CA GLU A 38 15.48 -14.59 -3.13
C GLU A 38 14.47 -15.21 -2.14
N VAL A 39 14.04 -16.45 -2.39
CA VAL A 39 13.15 -17.19 -1.50
C VAL A 39 13.77 -17.39 -0.12
N LEU A 40 15.06 -17.74 -0.04
CA LEU A 40 15.77 -17.89 1.23
C LEU A 40 15.87 -16.56 2.00
N TYR A 41 16.18 -15.46 1.31
CA TYR A 41 16.18 -14.13 1.93
C TYR A 41 14.79 -13.74 2.44
N GLN A 42 13.74 -14.04 1.67
CA GLN A 42 12.37 -13.78 2.07
C GLN A 42 11.95 -14.65 3.27
N GLN A 43 12.35 -15.91 3.31
CA GLN A 43 12.11 -16.82 4.44
C GLN A 43 12.87 -16.38 5.69
N GLN A 44 14.13 -15.94 5.55
CA GLN A 44 14.89 -15.37 6.65
C GLN A 44 14.19 -14.11 7.18
N GLN A 45 13.71 -13.23 6.30
CA GLN A 45 12.94 -12.05 6.70
C GLN A 45 11.64 -12.41 7.45
N GLN A 46 10.96 -13.49 7.06
CA GLN A 46 9.79 -14.00 7.77
C GLN A 46 10.15 -14.62 9.12
N ASN A 47 11.26 -15.36 9.20
CA ASN A 47 11.73 -15.99 10.43
C ASN A 47 12.24 -14.95 11.44
N ASP A 48 12.97 -13.92 11.01
CA ASP A 48 13.40 -12.79 11.84
C ASP A 48 12.20 -12.01 12.42
N ARG A 49 11.08 -11.94 11.68
CA ARG A 49 9.82 -11.41 12.23
C ARG A 49 9.20 -12.30 13.31
N THR A 50 9.45 -13.61 13.29
CA THR A 50 8.88 -14.57 14.26
C THR A 50 9.78 -14.87 15.46
N LEU A 51 11.10 -14.65 15.35
CA LEU A 51 12.09 -14.87 16.42
C LEU A 51 12.23 -13.67 17.39
N GLY A 52 11.28 -12.74 17.38
CA GLY A 52 11.14 -11.67 18.39
C GLY A 52 10.72 -12.15 19.78
N VAL A 53 11.29 -13.26 20.26
CA VAL A 53 11.17 -13.75 21.64
C VAL A 53 12.57 -13.87 22.22
N GLY A 54 13.14 -12.73 22.60
CA GLY A 54 14.34 -12.69 23.46
C GLY A 54 15.39 -11.67 23.03
N GLY A 55 15.21 -10.42 23.43
CA GLY A 55 16.29 -9.43 23.51
C GLY A 55 16.17 -8.28 22.53
N SER A 56 15.53 -7.20 22.99
CA SER A 56 15.42 -5.89 22.35
C SER A 56 14.64 -5.85 21.03
N ASP A 57 13.58 -5.06 21.03
CA ASP A 57 12.68 -4.68 19.94
C ASP A 57 13.45 -3.87 18.87
N VAL A 58 14.50 -4.45 18.32
CA VAL A 58 15.35 -3.83 17.31
C VAL A 58 14.66 -4.05 15.98
N LEU A 59 14.15 -2.97 15.42
CA LEU A 59 13.75 -2.89 14.02
C LEU A 59 14.76 -3.65 13.15
N GLY A 60 14.33 -4.73 12.49
CA GLY A 60 15.17 -5.40 11.50
C GLY A 60 15.68 -4.34 10.52
N GLY A 61 16.95 -4.39 10.13
CA GLY A 61 17.69 -3.30 9.45
C GLY A 61 17.13 -2.76 8.12
N GLN A 62 15.93 -3.19 7.71
CA GLN A 62 15.15 -2.67 6.59
C GLN A 62 13.75 -2.15 7.00
N ALA A 63 13.52 -1.84 8.27
CA ALA A 63 12.28 -1.20 8.67
C ALA A 63 12.16 0.17 7.98
N ASP A 64 11.04 0.42 7.29
CA ASP A 64 10.78 1.71 6.68
C ASP A 64 10.56 2.74 7.79
N LEU A 65 11.50 3.68 7.92
CA LEU A 65 11.46 4.77 8.90
C LEU A 65 10.51 5.90 8.47
N SER A 66 9.80 5.75 7.36
CA SER A 66 8.71 6.65 6.95
C SER A 66 7.40 6.34 7.67
N ASP A 67 7.24 5.12 8.19
CA ASP A 67 6.02 4.69 8.86
C ASP A 67 6.07 5.01 10.37
N PRO A 68 5.05 5.70 10.93
CA PRO A 68 5.05 6.10 12.33
C PRO A 68 5.12 4.91 13.29
N GLN A 69 4.56 3.76 12.90
CA GLN A 69 4.61 2.54 13.72
C GLN A 69 6.00 1.92 13.83
N ASN A 70 6.90 2.19 12.88
CA ASN A 70 8.29 1.75 12.98
C ASN A 70 9.10 2.76 13.80
N ILE A 71 8.79 4.06 13.69
CA ILE A 71 9.42 5.10 14.51
C ILE A 71 9.09 4.90 16.00
N GLU A 72 7.86 4.51 16.34
CA GLU A 72 7.45 4.22 17.73
C GLU A 72 8.20 3.03 18.35
N LYS A 73 8.73 2.12 17.53
CA LYS A 73 9.53 0.97 17.99
C LYS A 73 11.01 1.31 18.14
N LEU A 74 11.44 2.51 17.74
CA LEU A 74 12.81 2.93 17.97
C LEU A 74 13.05 3.11 19.46
N PRO A 75 14.14 2.55 20.02
CA PRO A 75 14.49 2.78 21.40
C PRO A 75 14.82 4.26 21.63
N GLU A 76 14.42 4.82 22.77
CA GLU A 76 14.70 6.22 23.14
C GLU A 76 16.19 6.47 23.42
N ILE A 77 16.94 5.42 23.72
CA ILE A 77 18.36 5.45 24.05
C ILE A 77 19.07 4.44 23.15
N TRP A 78 20.23 4.82 22.63
CA TRP A 78 21.04 3.93 21.81
C TRP A 78 21.41 2.66 22.61
N PRO A 79 21.15 1.44 22.11
CA PRO A 79 21.20 0.22 22.90
C PRO A 79 22.62 -0.30 23.20
N VAL A 80 23.66 0.44 22.82
CA VAL A 80 25.08 0.09 23.08
C VAL A 80 25.57 0.91 24.27
N GLU A 81 25.72 0.26 25.43
CA GLU A 81 26.07 0.91 26.71
C GLU A 81 27.51 1.46 26.79
N ASP A 82 28.37 1.17 25.81
CA ASP A 82 29.81 1.51 25.82
C ASP A 82 30.20 2.68 24.89
N GLU A 83 29.24 3.39 24.30
CA GLU A 83 29.50 4.50 23.37
C GLU A 83 29.50 5.87 24.07
N ALA A 84 30.31 6.80 23.55
CA ALA A 84 30.45 8.16 24.09
C ALA A 84 29.10 8.91 24.08
N ASP A 85 28.86 9.73 25.10
CA ASP A 85 27.64 10.55 25.27
C ASP A 85 27.27 11.33 23.99
N ASP A 86 28.27 11.76 23.20
CA ASP A 86 28.10 12.44 21.92
C ASP A 86 27.26 11.65 20.90
N ILE A 87 27.38 10.32 20.89
CA ILE A 87 26.63 9.44 19.96
C ILE A 87 25.18 9.29 20.42
N CYS A 88 24.97 9.22 21.74
CA CYS A 88 23.62 9.17 22.32
C CYS A 88 22.85 10.46 22.02
N ASP A 89 23.51 11.62 22.13
CA ASP A 89 22.90 12.91 21.79
C ASP A 89 22.64 13.07 20.30
N ALA A 90 23.58 12.64 19.43
CA ALA A 90 23.39 12.63 17.99
C ALA A 90 22.21 11.72 17.57
N TYR A 91 22.07 10.55 18.19
CA TYR A 91 20.96 9.63 17.94
C TYR A 91 19.62 10.27 18.31
N LYS A 92 19.49 10.89 19.49
CA LYS A 92 18.25 11.58 19.90
C LYS A 92 17.87 12.70 18.94
N GLN A 93 18.85 13.47 18.46
CA GLN A 93 18.61 14.51 17.45
C GLN A 93 18.04 13.90 16.16
N LEU A 94 18.65 12.82 15.68
CA LEU A 94 18.23 12.14 14.45
C LEU A 94 16.83 11.53 14.58
N VAL A 95 16.49 10.91 15.71
CA VAL A 95 15.13 10.42 15.99
C VAL A 95 14.12 11.57 16.01
N GLY A 96 14.50 12.72 16.60
CA GLY A 96 13.71 13.95 16.54
C GLY A 96 13.46 14.45 15.12
N GLU A 97 14.50 14.46 14.28
CA GLU A 97 14.38 14.85 12.87
C GLU A 97 13.47 13.90 12.09
N ILE A 98 13.66 12.58 12.22
CA ILE A 98 12.85 11.56 11.55
C ILE A 98 11.38 11.68 11.95
N SER A 99 11.10 11.80 13.25
CA SER A 99 9.72 11.96 13.73
C SER A 99 9.05 13.22 13.19
N SER A 100 9.78 14.35 13.13
CA SER A 100 9.28 15.59 12.54
C SER A 100 8.98 15.46 11.03
N MET A 101 9.87 14.77 10.30
CA MET A 101 9.72 14.55 8.87
C MET A 101 8.57 13.60 8.56
N ALA A 102 8.41 12.54 9.36
CA ALA A 102 7.29 11.61 9.25
C ALA A 102 5.94 12.30 9.53
N ALA A 103 5.87 13.15 10.56
CA ALA A 103 4.69 13.99 10.80
C ALA A 103 4.39 14.91 9.60
N GLY A 104 5.44 15.47 8.98
CA GLY A 104 5.35 16.23 7.73
C GLY A 104 4.74 15.41 6.58
N LEU A 105 5.22 14.18 6.35
CA LEU A 105 4.70 13.28 5.33
C LEU A 105 3.23 12.92 5.55
N VAL A 106 2.83 12.64 6.79
CA VAL A 106 1.42 12.38 7.14
C VAL A 106 0.55 13.59 6.81
N SER A 107 0.97 14.79 7.18
CA SER A 107 0.21 16.03 6.88
C SER A 107 0.06 16.25 5.37
N LEU A 108 1.08 15.93 4.59
CA LEU A 108 1.08 16.05 3.13
C LEU A 108 0.16 15.02 2.49
N ARG A 109 0.19 13.77 2.97
CA ARG A 109 -0.74 12.70 2.53
C ARG A 109 -2.19 13.09 2.81
N CYS A 110 -2.51 13.57 4.01
CA CYS A 110 -3.84 14.07 4.36
C CYS A 110 -4.29 15.22 3.46
N ARG A 111 -3.40 16.17 3.15
CA ARG A 111 -3.68 17.27 2.23
C ARG A 111 -3.95 16.76 0.81
N HIS A 112 -3.16 15.81 0.35
CA HIS A 112 -3.31 15.20 -0.96
C HIS A 112 -4.67 14.49 -1.09
N GLU A 113 -5.02 13.66 -0.12
CA GLU A 113 -6.32 12.96 -0.09
C GLU A 113 -7.49 13.94 -0.07
N ARG A 114 -7.39 15.01 0.71
CA ARG A 114 -8.40 16.08 0.73
C ARG A 114 -8.58 16.70 -0.65
N LEU A 115 -7.49 17.02 -1.34
CA LEU A 115 -7.52 17.58 -2.69
C LEU A 115 -8.10 16.60 -3.71
N LEU A 116 -7.78 15.31 -3.61
CA LEU A 116 -8.38 14.27 -4.45
C LEU A 116 -9.89 14.14 -4.21
N CYS A 117 -10.34 14.18 -2.95
CA CYS A 117 -11.75 14.16 -2.60
C CYS A 117 -12.49 15.37 -3.19
N LEU A 118 -11.91 16.57 -3.07
CA LEU A 118 -12.45 17.78 -3.68
C LEU A 118 -12.49 17.68 -5.21
N ARG A 119 -11.41 17.19 -5.83
CA ARG A 119 -11.36 16.95 -7.27
C ARG A 119 -12.46 15.98 -7.72
N LYS A 120 -12.71 14.90 -6.97
CA LYS A 120 -13.79 13.94 -7.25
C LYS A 120 -15.17 14.59 -7.14
N LYS A 121 -15.38 15.48 -6.17
CA LYS A 121 -16.62 16.25 -6.07
C LYS A 121 -16.77 17.19 -7.27
N ILE A 122 -15.71 17.89 -7.66
CA ILE A 122 -15.74 18.82 -8.80
C ILE A 122 -15.96 18.07 -10.12
N SER A 123 -15.40 16.86 -10.31
CA SER A 123 -15.64 16.07 -11.53
C SER A 123 -17.11 15.61 -11.68
N THR A 124 -17.87 15.53 -10.59
CA THR A 124 -19.33 15.33 -10.68
C THR A 124 -20.06 16.57 -11.20
N LEU A 125 -19.44 17.75 -11.17
CA LEU A 125 -20.00 19.02 -11.62
C LEU A 125 -19.52 19.43 -13.03
N GLU A 126 -18.60 18.70 -13.64
CA GLU A 126 -17.95 19.03 -14.93
C GLU A 126 -18.95 19.09 -16.11
N ASN A 127 -20.01 18.27 -16.06
CA ASN A 127 -21.14 18.31 -17.00
C ASN A 127 -22.43 18.75 -16.27
N PRO A 128 -22.60 20.05 -15.98
CA PRO A 128 -23.72 20.54 -15.18
C PRO A 128 -25.09 20.29 -15.86
N ARG A 129 -25.15 20.31 -17.20
CA ARG A 129 -26.38 20.02 -17.95
C ARG A 129 -26.85 18.58 -17.83
N GLU A 130 -25.93 17.62 -17.73
CA GLU A 130 -26.27 16.19 -17.67
C GLU A 130 -26.39 15.67 -16.24
N LYS A 131 -25.57 16.18 -15.30
CA LYS A 131 -25.47 15.63 -13.94
C LYS A 131 -26.18 16.45 -12.88
N ILE A 132 -26.23 17.78 -13.05
CA ILE A 132 -26.79 18.69 -12.03
C ILE A 132 -28.26 18.97 -12.34
N GLN A 133 -28.59 19.32 -13.59
CA GLN A 133 -29.97 19.66 -13.98
C GLN A 133 -31.02 18.59 -13.62
N PRO A 134 -30.85 17.29 -13.90
CA PRO A 134 -31.89 16.31 -13.53
C PRO A 134 -32.07 16.15 -12.01
N ASN A 135 -31.06 16.50 -11.20
CA ASN A 135 -31.12 16.45 -9.73
C ASN A 135 -31.54 17.78 -9.09
N LEU A 136 -31.79 18.84 -9.86
CA LEU A 136 -32.45 20.02 -9.33
C LEU A 136 -33.94 19.71 -9.16
N VAL A 137 -34.46 19.97 -7.96
CA VAL A 137 -35.89 19.94 -7.67
C VAL A 137 -36.55 21.09 -8.46
N PHE A 138 -36.86 20.85 -9.72
CA PHE A 138 -37.74 21.71 -10.48
C PHE A 138 -39.15 21.58 -9.92
N LYS A 139 -39.94 22.66 -10.02
CA LYS A 139 -41.37 22.63 -9.63
C LYS A 139 -42.16 21.54 -10.36
N ASP A 140 -41.69 21.14 -11.53
CA ASP A 140 -42.26 20.08 -12.39
C ASP A 140 -41.32 18.87 -12.55
N GLY A 141 -40.35 18.67 -11.65
CA GLY A 141 -39.45 17.51 -11.70
C GLY A 141 -40.18 16.17 -11.44
N GLU A 142 -39.61 15.05 -11.89
CA GLU A 142 -40.19 13.71 -11.73
C GLU A 142 -40.58 13.41 -10.26
N LEU A 143 -39.70 13.77 -9.31
CA LEU A 143 -39.96 13.63 -7.88
C LEU A 143 -41.15 14.49 -7.41
N ALA A 144 -41.29 15.72 -7.92
CA ALA A 144 -42.41 16.59 -7.55
C ALA A 144 -43.74 16.04 -8.07
N LEU A 145 -43.74 15.44 -9.27
CA LEU A 145 -44.89 14.74 -9.82
C LEU A 145 -45.24 13.48 -9.01
N GLU A 146 -44.24 12.70 -8.61
CA GLU A 146 -44.44 11.50 -7.80
C GLU A 146 -44.95 11.83 -6.38
N LEU A 147 -44.40 12.87 -5.73
CA LEU A 147 -44.91 13.39 -4.46
C LEU A 147 -46.35 13.91 -4.59
N LYS A 148 -46.71 14.54 -5.72
CA LYS A 148 -48.09 14.98 -5.97
C LYS A 148 -49.04 13.79 -6.12
N LYS A 149 -48.63 12.72 -6.82
CA LYS A 149 -49.39 11.46 -6.92
C LYS A 149 -49.58 10.81 -5.54
N MET A 150 -48.52 10.73 -4.74
CA MET A 150 -48.58 10.23 -3.36
C MET A 150 -49.55 11.04 -2.50
N ARG A 151 -49.54 12.37 -2.62
CA ARG A 151 -50.46 13.25 -1.87
C ARG A 151 -51.92 12.98 -2.22
N ILE A 152 -52.21 12.75 -3.50
CA ILE A 152 -53.56 12.40 -3.95
C ILE A 152 -53.98 11.03 -3.43
N LEU A 153 -53.09 10.03 -3.50
CA LEU A 153 -53.36 8.69 -2.96
C LEU A 153 -53.57 8.71 -1.45
N ALA A 154 -52.76 9.46 -0.70
CA ALA A 154 -52.91 9.64 0.74
C ALA A 154 -54.24 10.33 1.10
N ALA A 155 -54.65 11.36 0.33
CA ALA A 155 -55.94 12.01 0.53
C ALA A 155 -57.12 11.08 0.24
N LYS A 156 -57.02 10.22 -0.78
CA LYS A 156 -58.03 9.20 -1.07
C LYS A 156 -58.12 8.15 0.05
N LEU A 157 -56.98 7.63 0.50
CA LEU A 157 -56.92 6.70 1.64
C LEU A 157 -57.50 7.31 2.92
N ALA A 158 -57.18 8.57 3.21
CA ALA A 158 -57.75 9.27 4.36
C ALA A 158 -59.28 9.40 4.23
N HIS A 159 -59.79 9.70 3.04
CA HIS A 159 -61.23 9.77 2.79
C HIS A 159 -61.94 8.41 2.89
N GLU A 160 -61.30 7.34 2.40
CA GLU A 160 -61.80 5.97 2.57
C GLU A 160 -61.81 5.52 4.03
N LEU A 161 -60.83 5.96 4.83
CA LEU A 161 -60.79 5.71 6.28
C LEU A 161 -61.80 6.56 7.06
N GLU A 162 -62.18 7.74 6.56
CA GLU A 162 -63.21 8.62 7.16
C GLU A 162 -64.64 8.30 6.71
N GLY A 163 -64.84 7.47 5.69
CA GLY A 163 -66.17 7.08 5.21
C GLY A 163 -66.78 5.87 5.95
N PRO A 164 -68.11 5.78 5.99
CA PRO A 164 -68.99 6.63 6.79
C PRO A 164 -68.89 6.26 8.28
N LYS A 165 -68.55 7.23 9.15
CA LYS A 165 -68.86 7.11 10.57
C LYS A 165 -70.37 6.96 10.68
N GLU A 166 -70.83 5.75 11.00
CA GLU A 166 -72.23 5.37 11.05
C GLU A 166 -73.04 6.49 11.71
N MET A 167 -74.00 7.03 10.96
CA MET A 167 -75.07 7.84 11.53
C MET A 167 -75.95 6.90 12.37
N GLN A 168 -75.52 6.64 13.60
CA GLN A 168 -76.36 6.05 14.62
C GLN A 168 -77.30 7.15 15.13
N ILE A 169 -78.53 7.10 14.59
CA ILE A 169 -79.74 7.72 15.15
C ILE A 169 -80.05 7.03 16.48
#